data_AF-A0AAD6LPP3-F1
#
_entry.id   AF-A0AAD6LPP3-F1
#
_cell.length_a   1.000
_cell.length_b   1.000
_cell.length_c   1.000
_cell.angle_alpha   90.00
_cell.angle_beta   90.00
_cell.angle_gamma   90.00
#
_symmetry.space_group_name_H-M   'P 1'
#
loop_
_entity.id
_entity.type
_entity.pdbx_description
1 polymer ?
#
loop_
_entity_poly.entity_id
_entity_poly.type
_entity_poly.pdbx_seq_one_letter_code
_entity_poly.pdbx_strand_id
1 'polypeptide(L)'
;MAVAYPQTDNSSSTTQIPLIYEDQGDEAHLSKSLNHLGTFLRVFGFCQYSFLSLILSWLSFLLLGIALPAVMIEYLSHCTHCKKYQISSFEIQVLVFQSLAATISLACISHNLRKYGIRKFLFVDRFHGHMAQYRDEYVKKINGFFRLLAVWLLPFLVLKTIREAVRVIYAPHHSWGQSVGILIALVVSWTYTITIYLSGCALFNLVCNFQVIHFENYGKLLERDLDVTQYIEEHIRLTHYLSKISHRFRIFIVLELLVVTASQVVALFQTTWHSEIINLVNGGDFVISSIVELVGLIISLQAAAKITHRAQGTGSVAAKWHSLVTCASDDTAANPSNLLHINYSESDLEAVDYVPVPTTTQLASYMSSYHKRQAFVMYLQANPGGFTVFGWRVDRTLINTIFFLEISLVLFVLGKTVTLYHS
;
A
#
# COMPACT_ATOMS: atom_id res chain seq x y z
N MET A 1 42.08 63.73 28.41
CA MET A 1 41.26 64.05 27.22
C MET A 1 41.04 62.75 26.47
N ALA A 2 39.76 62.35 26.32
CA ALA A 2 39.21 61.25 25.54
C ALA A 2 39.57 59.78 25.88
N VAL A 3 38.52 58.97 25.93
CA VAL A 3 38.37 57.60 26.42
C VAL A 3 38.57 56.59 25.27
N ALA A 4 39.11 55.40 25.59
CA ALA A 4 39.23 54.27 24.67
C ALA A 4 37.95 53.40 24.65
N TYR A 5 37.53 52.99 23.45
CA TYR A 5 36.57 51.89 23.21
C TYR A 5 37.22 50.88 22.24
N PRO A 6 37.08 49.57 22.46
CA PRO A 6 37.45 48.57 21.47
C PRO A 6 36.26 48.22 20.57
N GLN A 7 36.46 48.24 19.25
CA GLN A 7 35.53 47.62 18.29
C GLN A 7 36.10 46.30 17.80
N THR A 8 35.35 45.25 18.09
CA THR A 8 35.44 43.89 17.56
C THR A 8 34.79 43.80 16.18
N ASP A 9 35.55 43.50 15.15
CA ASP A 9 35.03 43.08 13.85
C ASP A 9 34.98 41.55 13.78
N ASN A 10 33.79 40.98 14.03
CA ASN A 10 33.44 39.60 13.70
C ASN A 10 32.61 39.61 12.41
N SER A 11 33.25 39.43 11.26
CA SER A 11 32.55 39.10 10.01
C SER A 11 32.38 37.58 9.90
N SER A 12 31.38 37.02 10.58
CA SER A 12 30.90 35.67 10.28
C SER A 12 29.99 35.74 9.04
N SER A 13 30.53 35.30 7.91
CA SER A 13 29.77 35.07 6.68
C SER A 13 28.77 33.94 6.88
N THR A 14 27.52 34.28 7.21
CA THR A 14 26.40 33.34 7.12
C THR A 14 26.05 33.18 5.64
N THR A 15 26.57 32.12 5.03
CA THR A 15 26.15 31.67 3.70
C THR A 15 24.67 31.28 3.77
N GLN A 16 23.77 32.21 3.46
CA GLN A 16 22.39 31.87 3.13
C GLN A 16 22.41 31.14 1.78
N ILE A 17 22.38 29.82 1.83
CA ILE A 17 22.04 29.00 0.67
C ILE A 17 20.57 29.30 0.34
N PRO A 18 20.22 29.68 -0.90
CA PRO A 18 18.84 30.07 -1.20
C PRO A 18 17.94 28.83 -1.18
N LEU A 19 16.83 28.91 -0.43
CA LEU A 19 15.74 27.93 -0.34
C LEU A 19 15.24 27.40 -1.72
N ILE A 20 15.50 28.16 -2.79
CA ILE A 20 15.16 27.86 -4.18
C ILE A 20 16.01 26.72 -4.75
N TYR A 21 17.28 26.58 -4.33
CA TYR A 21 18.16 25.51 -4.82
C TYR A 21 17.83 24.13 -4.21
N GLU A 22 17.42 24.09 -2.93
CA GLU A 22 16.92 22.85 -2.31
C GLU A 22 15.60 22.41 -2.93
N ASP A 23 14.68 23.34 -3.21
CA ASP A 23 13.38 22.98 -3.79
C ASP A 23 13.51 22.38 -5.20
N GLN A 24 14.41 22.94 -6.02
CA GLN A 24 14.70 22.44 -7.35
C GLN A 24 15.48 21.11 -7.33
N GLY A 25 16.37 20.93 -6.35
CA GLY A 25 17.14 19.71 -6.13
C GLY A 25 16.26 18.50 -5.83
N ASP A 26 15.33 18.60 -4.88
CA ASP A 26 14.53 17.43 -4.53
C ASP A 26 13.27 17.24 -5.42
N GLU A 27 12.79 18.24 -6.17
CA GLU A 27 11.84 17.99 -7.29
C GLU A 27 12.47 17.08 -8.35
N ALA A 28 13.76 17.28 -8.66
CA ALA A 28 14.51 16.38 -9.52
C ALA A 28 14.59 14.95 -8.94
N HIS A 29 14.68 14.81 -7.61
CA HIS A 29 14.72 13.51 -6.95
C HIS A 29 13.38 12.75 -6.99
N LEU A 30 12.26 13.43 -6.74
CA LEU A 30 10.93 12.81 -6.85
C LEU A 30 10.59 12.45 -8.30
N SER A 31 10.88 13.34 -9.25
CA SER A 31 10.66 13.07 -10.67
C SER A 31 11.51 11.90 -11.17
N LYS A 32 12.76 11.78 -10.71
CA LYS A 32 13.61 10.60 -10.95
C LYS A 32 13.00 9.31 -10.39
N SER A 33 12.50 9.34 -9.17
CA SER A 33 11.85 8.16 -8.54
C SER A 33 10.57 7.76 -9.26
N LEU A 34 9.76 8.73 -9.67
CA LEU A 34 8.55 8.50 -10.48
C LEU A 34 8.90 7.97 -11.89
N ASN A 35 9.98 8.44 -12.49
CA ASN A 35 10.46 7.94 -13.78
C ASN A 35 10.97 6.49 -13.66
N HIS A 36 11.65 6.16 -12.56
CA HIS A 36 12.07 4.79 -12.28
C HIS A 36 10.85 3.85 -12.12
N LEU A 37 9.84 4.27 -11.35
CA LEU A 37 8.57 3.56 -11.24
C LEU A 37 7.87 3.43 -12.59
N GLY A 38 7.79 4.50 -13.37
CA GLY A 38 7.20 4.49 -14.70
C GLY A 38 7.92 3.57 -15.68
N THR A 39 9.26 3.52 -15.62
CA THR A 39 10.08 2.63 -16.44
C THR A 39 9.83 1.17 -16.06
N PHE A 40 9.80 0.85 -14.77
CA PHE A 40 9.44 -0.48 -14.27
C PHE A 40 8.06 -0.91 -14.78
N LEU A 41 7.04 -0.07 -14.60
CA LEU A 41 5.69 -0.36 -15.07
C LEU A 41 5.61 -0.52 -16.60
N ARG A 42 6.41 0.23 -17.35
CA ARG A 42 6.50 0.11 -18.81
C ARG A 42 7.13 -1.21 -19.23
N VAL A 43 8.20 -1.64 -18.57
CA VAL A 43 8.90 -2.91 -18.84
C VAL A 43 7.95 -4.10 -18.65
N PHE A 44 7.13 -4.08 -17.60
CA PHE A 44 6.14 -5.14 -17.33
C PHE A 44 4.79 -4.94 -18.07
N GLY A 45 4.70 -3.97 -19.00
CA GLY A 45 3.55 -3.80 -19.88
C GLY A 45 2.35 -3.02 -19.30
N PHE A 46 2.43 -2.50 -18.08
CA PHE A 46 1.34 -1.73 -17.48
C PHE A 46 1.07 -0.39 -18.20
N CYS A 47 2.09 0.22 -18.80
CA CYS A 47 1.96 1.50 -19.50
C CYS A 47 1.43 1.32 -20.94
N GLN A 48 0.12 1.15 -21.10
CA GLN A 48 -0.55 0.97 -22.40
C GLN A 48 -1.03 2.31 -23.02
N TYR A 49 -0.13 3.29 -23.17
CA TYR A 49 -0.50 4.63 -23.66
C TYR A 49 -0.83 4.68 -25.15
N SER A 50 -0.16 3.86 -25.97
CA SER A 50 -0.36 3.78 -27.42
C SER A 50 -0.90 2.40 -27.81
N PHE A 51 -1.52 2.31 -28.99
CA PHE A 51 -1.99 1.04 -29.55
C PHE A 51 -0.85 0.01 -29.70
N LEU A 52 0.35 0.44 -30.12
CA LEU A 52 1.51 -0.44 -30.23
C LEU A 52 1.94 -0.96 -28.85
N SER A 53 2.02 -0.09 -27.84
CA SER A 53 2.39 -0.51 -26.48
C SER A 53 1.36 -1.44 -25.85
N LEU A 54 0.08 -1.27 -26.21
CA LEU A 54 -0.99 -2.19 -25.82
C LEU A 54 -0.79 -3.56 -26.48
N ILE A 55 -0.64 -3.61 -27.80
CA ILE A 55 -0.43 -4.86 -28.54
C ILE A 55 0.82 -5.57 -28.02
N LEU A 56 1.93 -4.85 -27.84
CA LEU A 56 3.19 -5.42 -27.36
C LEU A 56 3.07 -5.95 -25.92
N SER A 57 2.36 -5.24 -25.04
CA SER A 57 2.10 -5.69 -23.67
C SER A 57 1.28 -6.99 -23.65
N TRP A 58 0.18 -7.03 -24.40
CA TRP A 58 -0.67 -8.23 -24.46
C TRP A 58 0.03 -9.39 -25.15
N LEU A 59 0.79 -9.15 -26.22
CA LEU A 59 1.59 -10.16 -26.89
C LEU A 59 2.66 -10.73 -25.96
N SER A 60 3.40 -9.87 -25.24
CA SER A 60 4.38 -10.29 -24.24
C SER A 60 3.72 -11.12 -23.14
N PHE A 61 2.55 -10.71 -22.67
CA PHE A 61 1.80 -11.45 -21.65
C PHE A 61 1.31 -12.82 -22.14
N LEU A 62 0.72 -12.88 -23.33
CA LEU A 62 0.26 -14.13 -23.94
C LEU A 62 1.43 -15.07 -24.20
N LEU A 63 2.57 -14.55 -24.67
CA LEU A 63 3.75 -15.35 -24.98
C LEU A 63 4.44 -15.87 -23.71
N LEU A 64 4.82 -14.98 -22.79
CA LEU A 64 5.63 -15.32 -21.61
C LEU A 64 4.79 -15.88 -20.46
N GLY A 65 3.55 -15.41 -20.29
CA GLY A 65 2.69 -15.78 -19.17
C GLY A 65 1.77 -16.97 -19.44
N ILE A 66 1.45 -17.30 -20.70
CA ILE A 66 0.49 -18.36 -21.04
C ILE A 66 1.08 -19.39 -22.01
N ALA A 67 1.52 -18.96 -23.20
CA ALA A 67 1.97 -19.88 -24.25
C ALA A 67 3.24 -20.64 -23.84
N LEU A 68 4.26 -19.94 -23.33
CA LEU A 68 5.51 -20.55 -22.87
C LEU A 68 5.28 -21.64 -21.80
N PRO A 69 4.57 -21.38 -20.68
CA PRO A 69 4.35 -22.41 -19.67
C PRO A 69 3.41 -23.52 -20.18
N ALA A 70 2.40 -23.21 -21.00
CA ALA A 70 1.51 -24.24 -21.57
C ALA A 70 2.26 -25.22 -22.47
N VAL A 71 3.10 -24.72 -23.38
CA VAL A 71 3.92 -25.55 -24.27
C VAL A 71 4.91 -26.39 -23.46
N MET A 72 5.52 -25.83 -22.41
CA MET A 72 6.44 -26.59 -21.56
C MET A 72 5.71 -27.68 -20.77
N ILE A 73 4.52 -27.42 -20.22
CA ILE A 73 3.68 -28.42 -19.54
C ILE A 73 3.27 -29.53 -20.51
N GLU A 74 2.84 -29.18 -21.72
CA GLU A 74 2.48 -30.16 -22.75
C GLU A 74 3.69 -31.00 -23.19
N TYR A 75 4.87 -30.38 -23.34
CA TYR A 75 6.10 -31.09 -23.64
C TYR A 75 6.47 -32.09 -22.53
N LEU A 76 6.33 -31.68 -21.26
CA LEU A 76 6.56 -32.55 -20.10
C LEU A 76 5.55 -33.71 -20.02
N SER A 77 4.30 -33.51 -20.45
CA SER A 77 3.25 -34.54 -20.38
C SER A 77 3.49 -35.73 -21.34
N HIS A 78 4.24 -35.50 -22.43
CA HIS A 78 4.64 -36.54 -23.38
C HIS A 78 5.75 -37.46 -22.83
N CYS A 79 6.37 -37.13 -21.70
CA CYS A 79 7.34 -37.98 -21.03
C CYS A 79 6.65 -39.10 -20.23
N THR A 80 6.73 -40.33 -20.72
CA THR A 80 6.10 -41.53 -20.11
C THR A 80 6.63 -41.87 -18.71
N HIS A 81 7.90 -41.56 -18.41
CA HIS A 81 8.50 -41.75 -17.08
C HIS A 81 8.24 -40.59 -16.10
N CYS A 82 7.76 -39.44 -16.57
CA CYS A 82 7.56 -38.23 -15.75
C CYS A 82 6.21 -38.24 -15.01
N LYS A 83 5.27 -39.11 -15.39
CA LYS A 83 3.92 -39.22 -14.79
C LYS A 83 3.90 -39.47 -13.27
N LYS A 84 4.96 -40.03 -12.69
CA LYS A 84 5.06 -40.30 -11.24
C LYS A 84 5.31 -39.00 -10.42
N TYR A 85 5.80 -37.94 -11.07
CA TYR A 85 6.20 -36.68 -10.44
C TYR A 85 5.36 -35.47 -10.90
N GLN A 86 4.33 -35.70 -11.71
CA GLN A 86 3.53 -34.63 -12.32
C GLN A 86 2.05 -35.02 -12.37
N ILE A 87 1.22 -34.25 -11.67
CA ILE A 87 -0.23 -34.31 -11.81
C ILE A 87 -0.63 -33.14 -12.70
N SER A 88 -0.90 -33.44 -13.98
CA SER A 88 -1.19 -32.43 -15.01
C SER A 88 -2.38 -31.51 -14.64
N SER A 89 -3.31 -31.99 -13.80
CA SER A 89 -4.45 -31.19 -13.35
C SER A 89 -4.05 -30.02 -12.47
N PHE A 90 -3.11 -30.22 -11.53
CA PHE A 90 -2.64 -29.15 -10.64
C PHE A 90 -1.86 -28.08 -11.41
N GLU A 91 -1.00 -28.46 -12.35
CA GLU A 91 -0.21 -27.49 -13.12
C GLU A 91 -1.06 -26.62 -14.05
N ILE A 92 -2.07 -27.22 -14.72
CA ILE A 92 -3.01 -26.46 -15.54
C ILE A 92 -3.84 -25.53 -14.67
N GLN A 93 -4.30 -25.98 -13.50
CA GLN A 93 -5.04 -25.13 -12.57
C GLN A 93 -4.19 -23.92 -12.13
N VAL A 94 -2.95 -24.16 -11.71
CA VAL A 94 -2.03 -23.09 -11.28
C VAL A 94 -1.84 -22.09 -12.42
N LEU A 95 -1.58 -22.57 -13.64
CA LEU A 95 -1.44 -21.71 -14.81
C LEU A 95 -2.69 -20.86 -15.05
N VAL A 96 -3.89 -21.44 -14.96
CA VAL A 96 -5.16 -20.74 -15.18
C VAL A 96 -5.38 -19.66 -14.12
N PHE A 97 -5.29 -19.98 -12.83
CA PHE A 97 -5.55 -18.98 -11.78
C PHE A 97 -4.47 -17.90 -11.71
N GLN A 98 -3.20 -18.27 -11.86
CA GLN A 98 -2.09 -17.33 -11.85
C GLN A 98 -2.17 -16.38 -13.06
N SER A 99 -2.49 -16.90 -14.25
CA SER A 99 -2.69 -16.06 -15.44
C SER A 99 -3.94 -15.18 -15.31
N LEU A 100 -5.03 -15.65 -14.71
CA LEU A 100 -6.22 -14.84 -14.43
C LEU A 100 -5.90 -13.69 -13.47
N ALA A 101 -5.23 -13.97 -12.34
CA ALA A 101 -4.80 -12.97 -11.37
C ALA A 101 -3.88 -11.91 -11.98
N ALA A 102 -2.88 -12.34 -12.77
CA ALA A 102 -2.00 -11.42 -13.49
C ALA A 102 -2.73 -10.63 -14.58
N THR A 103 -3.69 -11.24 -15.29
CA THR A 103 -4.51 -10.56 -16.30
C THR A 103 -5.37 -9.47 -15.67
N ILE A 104 -6.02 -9.76 -14.53
CA ILE A 104 -6.81 -8.78 -13.78
C ILE A 104 -5.92 -7.62 -13.34
N SER A 105 -4.76 -7.92 -12.76
CA SER A 105 -3.77 -6.90 -12.36
C SER A 105 -3.35 -6.03 -13.54
N LEU A 106 -2.93 -6.64 -14.65
CA LEU A 106 -2.47 -5.95 -15.84
C LEU A 106 -3.60 -5.09 -16.43
N ALA A 107 -4.79 -5.65 -16.63
CA ALA A 107 -5.92 -4.98 -17.27
C ALA A 107 -6.49 -3.84 -16.41
N CYS A 108 -6.70 -4.05 -15.12
CA CYS A 108 -7.24 -3.02 -14.23
C CYS A 108 -6.27 -1.85 -14.08
N ILE A 109 -4.98 -2.12 -13.91
CA ILE A 109 -3.99 -1.08 -13.68
C ILE A 109 -3.63 -0.37 -14.96
N SER A 110 -3.45 -1.09 -16.07
CA SER A 110 -3.17 -0.45 -17.37
C SER A 110 -4.33 0.43 -17.80
N HIS A 111 -5.58 0.02 -17.56
CA HIS A 111 -6.76 0.84 -17.84
C HIS A 111 -6.71 2.17 -17.04
N ASN A 112 -6.44 2.08 -15.74
CA ASN A 112 -6.34 3.26 -14.88
C ASN A 112 -5.13 4.15 -15.26
N LEU A 113 -3.97 3.56 -15.55
CA LEU A 113 -2.77 4.29 -15.98
C LEU A 113 -2.98 4.98 -17.33
N ARG A 114 -3.62 4.33 -18.31
CA ARG A 114 -3.93 4.90 -19.62
C ARG A 114 -4.87 6.10 -19.49
N LYS A 115 -5.87 6.02 -18.60
CA LYS A 115 -6.87 7.08 -18.41
C LYS A 115 -6.32 8.31 -17.68
N TYR A 116 -5.40 8.13 -16.72
CA TYR A 116 -4.98 9.22 -15.83
C TYR A 116 -3.50 9.62 -15.99
N GLY A 117 -2.63 8.74 -16.48
CA GLY A 117 -1.17 8.91 -16.45
C GLY A 117 -0.59 8.71 -15.04
N ILE A 118 0.70 8.37 -14.93
CA ILE A 118 1.32 7.96 -13.66
C ILE A 118 1.16 8.99 -12.54
N ARG A 119 1.42 10.28 -12.81
CA ARG A 119 1.40 11.34 -11.78
C ARG A 119 -0.01 11.57 -11.21
N LYS A 120 -1.05 11.66 -12.07
CA LYS A 120 -2.44 11.80 -11.63
C LYS A 120 -3.05 10.49 -11.11
N PHE A 121 -2.51 9.34 -11.54
CA PHE A 121 -2.91 8.03 -11.03
C PHE A 121 -2.47 7.85 -9.58
N LEU A 122 -1.24 8.25 -9.25
CA LEU A 122 -0.72 8.26 -7.88
C LEU A 122 -1.29 9.40 -7.02
N PHE A 123 -2.14 10.27 -7.58
CA PHE A 123 -2.65 11.47 -6.90
C PHE A 123 -1.55 12.40 -6.35
N VAL A 124 -0.39 12.41 -7.00
CA VAL A 124 0.66 13.41 -6.77
C VAL A 124 0.21 14.70 -7.49
N ASP A 125 -0.78 15.38 -6.92
CA ASP A 125 -1.34 16.61 -7.49
C ASP A 125 -0.47 17.83 -7.19
N ARG A 126 -0.59 18.85 -8.05
CA ARG A 126 0.34 19.98 -8.21
C ARG A 126 0.61 20.79 -6.95
N PHE A 127 -0.35 20.85 -6.02
CA PHE A 127 -0.26 21.64 -4.78
C PHE A 127 0.53 20.96 -3.66
N HIS A 128 0.52 19.63 -3.57
CA HIS A 128 1.23 18.89 -2.51
C HIS A 128 2.64 18.48 -2.93
N GLY A 129 2.90 18.35 -4.24
CA GLY A 129 4.23 18.01 -4.76
C GLY A 129 5.27 19.14 -4.68
N HIS A 130 4.89 20.36 -4.30
CA HIS A 130 5.78 21.52 -4.15
C HIS A 130 6.25 21.77 -2.72
N MET A 131 5.63 21.15 -1.71
CA MET A 131 6.18 21.27 -0.36
C MET A 131 7.28 20.22 -0.21
N ALA A 132 8.53 20.67 -0.07
CA ALA A 132 9.70 19.81 0.12
C ALA A 132 9.46 18.69 1.16
N GLN A 133 8.69 18.99 2.22
CA GLN A 133 8.33 18.03 3.26
C GLN A 133 7.56 16.79 2.78
N TYR A 134 6.67 16.88 1.78
CA TYR A 134 5.93 15.69 1.27
C TYR A 134 6.75 14.86 0.30
N ARG A 135 7.79 15.46 -0.28
CA ARG A 135 8.55 14.88 -1.37
C ARG A 135 9.38 13.68 -0.92
N ASP A 136 10.06 13.84 0.21
CA ASP A 136 10.84 12.76 0.83
C ASP A 136 9.95 11.63 1.31
N GLU A 137 8.78 11.96 1.85
CA GLU A 137 7.79 10.95 2.24
C GLU A 137 7.30 10.16 1.03
N TYR A 138 7.00 10.82 -0.10
CA TYR A 138 6.63 10.13 -1.35
C TYR A 138 7.74 9.25 -1.89
N VAL A 139 8.99 9.72 -1.94
CA VAL A 139 10.13 8.91 -2.40
C VAL A 139 10.32 7.70 -1.49
N LYS A 140 10.22 7.87 -0.17
CA LYS A 140 10.30 6.77 0.80
C LYS A 140 9.21 5.72 0.55
N LYS A 141 7.99 6.12 0.21
CA LYS A 141 6.90 5.20 -0.13
C LYS A 141 7.13 4.50 -1.48
N ILE A 142 7.65 5.19 -2.49
CA ILE A 142 8.02 4.60 -3.80
C ILE A 142 9.14 3.56 -3.61
N ASN A 143 10.17 3.86 -2.84
CA ASN A 143 11.20 2.86 -2.50
C ASN A 143 10.62 1.70 -1.68
N GLY A 144 9.62 1.99 -0.84
CA GLY A 144 8.83 0.98 -0.14
C GLY A 144 8.10 0.01 -1.09
N PHE A 145 7.61 0.48 -2.24
CA PHE A 145 7.01 -0.38 -3.27
C PHE A 145 8.03 -1.39 -3.84
N PHE A 146 9.21 -0.92 -4.24
CA PHE A 146 10.26 -1.82 -4.75
C PHE A 146 10.75 -2.80 -3.69
N ARG A 147 10.92 -2.32 -2.44
CA ARG A 147 11.31 -3.18 -1.32
C ARG A 147 10.25 -4.24 -1.03
N LEU A 148 8.97 -3.87 -1.06
CA LEU A 148 7.87 -4.82 -0.85
C LEU A 148 7.87 -5.89 -1.95
N LEU A 149 8.04 -5.50 -3.21
CA LEU A 149 8.17 -6.46 -4.30
C LEU A 149 9.39 -7.37 -4.11
N ALA A 150 10.56 -6.83 -3.78
CA ALA A 150 11.77 -7.64 -3.59
C ALA A 150 11.64 -8.63 -2.42
N VAL A 151 11.11 -8.18 -1.27
CA VAL A 151 10.96 -9.02 -0.07
C VAL A 151 10.05 -10.21 -0.32
N TRP A 152 9.01 -10.06 -1.13
CA TRP A 152 8.12 -11.17 -1.45
C TRP A 152 8.57 -11.98 -2.67
N LEU A 153 9.06 -11.34 -3.73
CA LEU A 153 9.44 -12.03 -4.96
C LEU A 153 10.70 -12.91 -4.77
N LEU A 154 11.71 -12.42 -4.05
CA LEU A 154 12.98 -13.14 -3.86
C LEU A 154 12.83 -14.51 -3.18
N PRO A 155 12.16 -14.65 -2.01
CA PRO A 155 12.01 -15.95 -1.39
C PRO A 155 11.21 -16.92 -2.26
N PHE A 156 10.09 -16.48 -2.87
CA PHE A 156 9.32 -17.39 -3.72
C PHE A 156 10.06 -17.78 -5.00
N LEU A 157 10.91 -16.90 -5.55
CA LEU A 157 11.82 -17.25 -6.64
C LEU A 157 12.81 -18.34 -6.22
N VAL A 158 13.39 -18.23 -5.02
CA VAL A 158 14.28 -19.28 -4.47
C VAL A 158 13.52 -20.60 -4.28
N LEU A 159 12.32 -20.57 -3.71
CA LEU A 159 11.50 -21.78 -3.54
C LEU A 159 11.16 -22.43 -4.90
N LYS A 160 10.76 -21.63 -5.89
CA LYS A 160 10.43 -22.13 -7.24
C LYS A 160 11.65 -22.73 -7.93
N THR A 161 12.80 -22.06 -7.87
CA THR A 161 14.04 -22.55 -8.48
C THR A 161 14.53 -23.85 -7.85
N ILE A 162 14.51 -23.97 -6.51
CA ILE A 162 14.85 -25.22 -5.81
C ILE A 162 13.92 -26.34 -6.27
N ARG A 163 12.61 -26.10 -6.32
CA ARG A 163 11.63 -27.11 -6.72
C ARG A 163 11.86 -27.60 -8.15
N GLU A 164 12.04 -26.69 -9.12
CA GLU A 164 12.30 -27.06 -10.51
C GLU A 164 13.66 -27.75 -10.68
N ALA A 165 14.68 -27.35 -9.89
CA ALA A 165 15.98 -28.03 -9.88
C ALA A 165 15.87 -29.47 -9.37
N VAL A 166 15.14 -29.68 -8.26
CA VAL A 166 14.81 -31.01 -7.74
C VAL A 166 14.10 -31.84 -8.81
N ARG A 167 13.09 -31.27 -9.49
CA ARG A 167 12.36 -31.95 -10.58
C ARG A 167 13.30 -32.41 -11.70
N VAL A 168 14.21 -31.55 -12.14
CA VAL A 168 15.18 -31.88 -13.20
C VAL A 168 16.14 -33.00 -12.77
N ILE A 169 16.59 -33.01 -11.51
CA ILE A 169 17.50 -34.04 -10.98
C ILE A 169 16.83 -35.42 -10.93
N TYR A 170 15.57 -35.49 -10.50
CA TYR A 170 14.83 -36.75 -10.35
C TYR A 170 14.15 -37.24 -11.64
N ALA A 171 13.99 -36.37 -12.64
CA ALA A 171 13.45 -36.70 -13.97
C ALA A 171 14.38 -36.18 -15.08
N PRO A 172 15.59 -36.76 -15.24
CA PRO A 172 16.54 -36.35 -16.27
C PRO A 172 15.98 -36.63 -17.66
N HIS A 173 16.01 -35.62 -18.53
CA HIS A 173 15.59 -35.75 -19.93
C HIS A 173 16.75 -36.23 -20.82
N HIS A 174 16.45 -36.48 -22.09
CA HIS A 174 17.40 -37.02 -23.07
C HIS A 174 18.70 -36.22 -23.24
N SER A 175 18.68 -34.90 -22.99
CA SER A 175 19.89 -34.07 -22.94
C SER A 175 19.87 -33.07 -21.79
N TRP A 176 21.03 -32.87 -21.14
CA TRP A 176 21.20 -31.96 -20.00
C TRP A 176 20.85 -30.50 -20.36
N GLY A 177 21.23 -30.05 -21.56
CA GLY A 177 20.92 -28.70 -22.04
C GLY A 177 19.41 -28.43 -22.18
N GLN A 178 18.64 -29.42 -22.64
CA GLN A 178 17.18 -29.28 -22.76
C GLN A 178 16.51 -29.18 -21.38
N SER A 179 16.92 -30.01 -20.41
CA SER A 179 16.38 -29.92 -19.05
C SER A 179 16.67 -28.57 -18.38
N VAL A 180 17.89 -28.05 -18.55
CA VAL A 180 18.25 -26.71 -18.06
C VAL A 180 17.43 -25.62 -18.76
N GLY A 181 17.22 -25.75 -20.08
CA GLY A 181 16.37 -24.83 -20.85
C GLY A 181 14.92 -24.79 -20.36
N ILE A 182 14.32 -25.95 -20.08
CA ILE A 182 12.95 -26.07 -19.55
C ILE A 182 12.85 -25.44 -18.16
N LEU A 183 13.82 -25.71 -17.28
CA LEU A 183 13.87 -25.10 -15.95
C LEU A 183 13.89 -23.57 -16.02
N ILE A 184 14.79 -23.01 -16.84
CA ILE A 184 14.91 -21.56 -17.00
C ILE A 184 13.61 -20.98 -17.56
N ALA A 185 13.03 -21.62 -18.58
CA ALA A 185 11.78 -21.16 -19.20
C ALA A 185 10.60 -21.13 -18.21
N LEU A 186 10.42 -22.19 -17.41
CA LEU A 186 9.37 -22.28 -16.40
C LEU A 186 9.57 -21.26 -15.27
N VAL A 187 10.80 -21.09 -14.78
CA VAL A 187 11.11 -20.09 -13.73
C VAL A 187 10.89 -18.68 -14.26
N VAL A 188 11.36 -18.35 -15.46
CA VAL A 188 11.18 -17.02 -16.07
C VAL A 188 9.71 -16.72 -16.30
N SER A 189 8.95 -17.67 -16.86
CA SER A 189 7.51 -17.52 -17.08
C SER A 189 6.76 -17.28 -15.77
N TRP A 190 7.00 -18.13 -14.77
CA TRP A 190 6.35 -18.01 -13.46
C TRP A 190 6.71 -16.69 -12.77
N THR A 191 7.99 -16.28 -12.83
CA THR A 191 8.47 -15.01 -12.26
C THR A 191 7.83 -13.82 -12.94
N TYR A 192 7.66 -13.87 -14.26
CA TYR A 192 7.00 -12.81 -15.02
C TYR A 192 5.54 -12.63 -14.58
N THR A 193 4.77 -13.73 -14.54
CA THR A 193 3.34 -13.68 -14.17
C THR A 193 3.16 -13.24 -12.72
N ILE A 194 3.97 -13.75 -11.79
CA ILE A 194 3.89 -13.34 -10.38
C ILE A 194 4.34 -11.89 -10.16
N THR A 195 5.32 -11.41 -10.93
CA THR A 195 5.74 -10.01 -10.86
C THR A 195 4.62 -9.09 -11.29
N ILE A 196 3.88 -9.42 -12.35
CA ILE A 196 2.71 -8.63 -12.78
C ILE A 196 1.65 -8.62 -11.69
N TYR A 197 1.28 -9.78 -11.16
CA TYR A 197 0.30 -9.86 -10.08
C TYR A 197 0.70 -9.03 -8.85
N LEU A 198 1.88 -9.29 -8.27
CA LEU A 198 2.36 -8.59 -7.08
C LEU A 198 2.59 -7.10 -7.33
N SER A 199 3.03 -6.70 -8.53
CA SER A 199 3.14 -5.27 -8.90
C SER A 199 1.78 -4.60 -8.84
N GLY A 200 0.72 -5.32 -9.16
CA GLY A 200 -0.61 -4.76 -9.09
C GLY A 200 -1.08 -4.48 -7.67
N CYS A 201 -0.99 -5.48 -6.80
CA CYS A 201 -1.30 -5.33 -5.37
C CYS A 201 -0.40 -4.27 -4.71
N ALA A 202 0.90 -4.26 -5.05
CA ALA A 202 1.87 -3.30 -4.52
C ALA A 202 1.57 -1.87 -4.99
N LEU A 203 1.13 -1.66 -6.23
CA LEU A 203 0.72 -0.34 -6.72
C LEU A 203 -0.54 0.16 -6.01
N PHE A 204 -1.52 -0.71 -5.78
CA PHE A 204 -2.69 -0.33 -4.99
C PHE A 204 -2.27 0.07 -3.56
N ASN A 205 -1.42 -0.72 -2.91
CA ASN A 205 -0.87 -0.38 -1.60
C ASN A 205 -0.07 0.94 -1.62
N LEU A 206 0.67 1.24 -2.69
CA LEU A 206 1.37 2.52 -2.85
C LEU A 206 0.39 3.69 -2.90
N VAL A 207 -0.67 3.60 -3.72
CA VAL A 207 -1.72 4.62 -3.82
C VAL A 207 -2.41 4.85 -2.47
N CYS A 208 -2.75 3.79 -1.74
CA CYS A 208 -3.31 3.89 -0.39
C CYS A 208 -2.33 4.56 0.59
N ASN A 209 -1.04 4.20 0.56
CA ASN A 209 -0.06 4.82 1.45
C ASN A 209 0.19 6.30 1.14
N PHE A 210 0.02 6.75 -0.10
CA PHE A 210 0.08 8.18 -0.44
C PHE A 210 -1.08 8.94 0.21
N GLN A 211 -2.28 8.38 0.17
CA GLN A 211 -3.43 8.98 0.86
C GLN A 211 -3.30 8.96 2.38
N VAL A 212 -2.66 7.95 2.96
CA VAL A 212 -2.37 7.94 4.40
C VAL A 212 -1.54 9.16 4.81
N ILE A 213 -0.56 9.58 4.00
CA ILE A 213 0.23 10.80 4.27
C ILE A 213 -0.68 12.03 4.35
N HIS A 214 -1.64 12.16 3.43
CA HIS A 214 -2.57 13.28 3.41
C HIS A 214 -3.49 13.32 4.65
N PHE A 215 -3.98 12.16 5.11
CA PHE A 215 -4.76 12.07 6.35
C PHE A 215 -3.91 12.33 7.61
N GLU A 216 -2.65 11.87 7.64
CA GLU A 216 -1.73 12.15 8.74
C GLU A 216 -1.40 13.65 8.83
N ASN A 217 -1.23 14.32 7.69
CA ASN A 217 -1.03 15.76 7.66
C ASN A 217 -2.30 16.54 8.04
N TYR A 218 -3.48 16.08 7.62
CA TYR A 218 -4.74 16.68 8.06
C TYR A 218 -4.90 16.66 9.59
N GLY A 219 -4.48 15.57 10.24
CA GLY A 219 -4.44 15.50 11.70
C GLY A 219 -3.52 16.55 12.34
N LYS A 220 -2.34 16.80 11.76
CA LYS A 220 -1.42 17.87 12.20
C LYS A 220 -1.95 19.27 11.90
N LEU A 221 -2.71 19.44 10.81
CA LEU A 221 -3.34 20.72 10.45
C LEU A 221 -4.34 21.15 11.53
N LEU A 222 -5.03 20.18 12.14
CA LEU A 222 -5.95 20.41 13.24
C LEU A 222 -5.30 20.99 14.49
N GLU A 223 -4.00 20.75 14.70
CA GLU A 223 -3.24 21.31 15.82
C GLU A 223 -2.82 22.77 15.59
N ARG A 224 -2.91 23.27 14.35
CA ARG A 224 -2.70 24.70 14.04
C ARG A 224 -4.01 25.44 14.30
N ASP A 225 -4.00 26.70 14.70
CA ASP A 225 -5.26 27.45 14.94
C ASP A 225 -5.80 28.08 13.63
N LEU A 226 -6.39 27.26 12.76
CA LEU A 226 -7.08 27.71 11.54
C LEU A 226 -8.62 27.77 11.72
N ASP A 227 -9.27 28.47 10.79
CA ASP A 227 -10.72 28.56 10.74
C ASP A 227 -11.38 27.19 10.48
N VAL A 228 -12.42 26.90 11.26
CA VAL A 228 -13.19 25.63 11.17
C VAL A 228 -13.69 25.32 9.76
N THR A 229 -14.06 26.35 8.98
CA THR A 229 -14.51 26.19 7.60
C THR A 229 -13.42 25.58 6.72
N GLN A 230 -12.14 25.95 6.92
CA GLN A 230 -11.02 25.41 6.16
C GLN A 230 -10.80 23.93 6.48
N TYR A 231 -10.99 23.50 7.74
CA TYR A 231 -10.91 22.08 8.10
C TYR A 231 -11.99 21.23 7.45
N ILE A 232 -13.21 21.75 7.35
CA ILE A 232 -14.31 21.05 6.69
C ILE A 232 -14.03 20.94 5.19
N GLU A 233 -13.59 22.02 4.55
CA GLU A 233 -13.26 22.01 3.13
C GLU A 233 -12.18 20.96 2.82
N GLU A 234 -11.10 20.91 3.62
CA GLU A 234 -10.05 19.93 3.41
C GLU A 234 -10.50 18.50 3.71
N HIS A 235 -11.34 18.28 4.72
CA HIS A 235 -11.92 16.96 4.96
C HIS A 235 -12.78 16.48 3.79
N ILE A 236 -13.64 17.35 3.24
CA ILE A 236 -14.46 17.05 2.06
C ILE A 236 -13.56 16.70 0.87
N ARG A 237 -12.48 17.46 0.67
CA ARG A 237 -11.52 17.22 -0.41
C ARG A 237 -10.83 15.86 -0.27
N LEU A 238 -10.34 15.52 0.93
CA LEU A 238 -9.67 14.25 1.22
C LEU A 238 -10.61 13.05 1.03
N THR A 239 -11.82 13.14 1.58
CA THR A 239 -12.83 12.09 1.43
C THR A 239 -13.28 11.92 -0.02
N HIS A 240 -13.35 13.01 -0.80
CA HIS A 240 -13.59 12.94 -2.25
C HIS A 240 -12.47 12.23 -3.01
N TYR A 241 -11.20 12.52 -2.70
CA TYR A 241 -10.07 11.80 -3.31
C TYR A 241 -10.07 10.32 -2.94
N LEU A 242 -10.37 9.98 -1.69
CA LEU A 242 -10.51 8.60 -1.23
C LEU A 242 -11.65 7.87 -1.95
N SER A 243 -12.79 8.53 -2.14
CA SER A 243 -13.92 8.00 -2.92
C SER A 243 -13.54 7.74 -4.38
N LYS A 244 -12.80 8.67 -5.01
CA LYS A 244 -12.26 8.48 -6.36
C LYS A 244 -11.32 7.27 -6.47
N ILE A 245 -10.44 7.08 -5.49
CA ILE A 245 -9.52 5.92 -5.45
C ILE A 245 -10.34 4.63 -5.30
N SER A 246 -11.25 4.63 -4.34
CA SER A 246 -12.16 3.51 -4.08
C SER A 246 -12.90 3.09 -5.36
N HIS A 247 -13.46 4.06 -6.09
CA HIS A 247 -14.13 3.79 -7.35
C HIS A 247 -13.21 3.23 -8.45
N ARG A 248 -11.95 3.69 -8.54
CA ARG A 248 -10.98 3.23 -9.54
C ARG A 248 -10.51 1.78 -9.32
N PHE A 249 -10.43 1.36 -8.05
CA PHE A 249 -9.89 0.04 -7.68
C PHE A 249 -10.94 -0.95 -7.17
N ARG A 250 -12.22 -0.56 -7.03
CA ARG A 250 -13.27 -1.47 -6.55
C ARG A 250 -13.36 -2.78 -7.36
N ILE A 251 -13.27 -2.69 -8.69
CA ILE A 251 -13.36 -3.86 -9.56
C ILE A 251 -12.11 -4.72 -9.39
N PHE A 252 -10.94 -4.09 -9.29
CA PHE A 252 -9.67 -4.77 -9.05
C PHE A 252 -9.70 -5.60 -7.77
N ILE A 253 -10.06 -5.00 -6.63
CA ILE A 253 -10.13 -5.70 -5.34
C ILE A 253 -11.13 -6.85 -5.35
N VAL A 254 -12.32 -6.65 -5.95
CA VAL A 254 -13.35 -7.68 -6.01
C VAL A 254 -12.93 -8.85 -6.91
N LEU A 255 -12.34 -8.57 -8.07
CA LEU A 255 -11.87 -9.61 -8.99
C LEU A 255 -10.66 -10.37 -8.42
N GLU A 256 -9.73 -9.68 -7.76
CA GLU A 256 -8.61 -10.34 -7.07
C GLU A 256 -9.13 -11.27 -5.97
N LEU A 257 -10.01 -10.78 -5.09
CA LEU A 257 -10.61 -11.60 -4.05
C LEU A 257 -11.31 -12.81 -4.65
N LEU A 258 -12.14 -12.63 -5.68
CA LEU A 258 -12.85 -13.73 -6.33
C LEU A 258 -11.90 -14.77 -6.90
N VAL A 259 -10.85 -14.36 -7.61
CA VAL A 259 -9.89 -15.29 -8.24
C VAL A 259 -9.10 -16.05 -7.19
N VAL A 260 -8.63 -15.38 -6.13
CA VAL A 260 -7.89 -16.04 -5.04
C VAL A 260 -8.80 -17.00 -4.29
N THR A 261 -10.01 -16.58 -3.89
CA THR A 261 -10.96 -17.48 -3.22
C THR A 261 -11.30 -18.68 -4.12
N ALA A 262 -11.55 -18.46 -5.42
CA ALA A 262 -11.84 -19.54 -6.36
C ALA A 262 -10.65 -20.49 -6.52
N SER A 263 -9.41 -19.97 -6.56
CA SER A 263 -8.21 -20.80 -6.65
C SER A 263 -8.07 -21.68 -5.40
N GLN A 264 -8.27 -21.10 -4.20
CA GLN A 264 -8.23 -21.84 -2.93
C GLN A 264 -9.37 -22.86 -2.76
N VAL A 265 -10.57 -22.56 -3.26
CA VAL A 265 -11.71 -23.49 -3.20
C VAL A 265 -11.50 -24.67 -4.15
N VAL A 266 -11.12 -24.42 -5.40
CA VAL A 266 -10.78 -25.50 -6.35
C VAL A 266 -9.59 -26.30 -5.80
N ALA A 267 -8.65 -25.62 -5.17
CA ALA A 267 -7.52 -26.25 -4.51
C ALA A 267 -7.94 -27.25 -3.42
N LEU A 268 -8.86 -26.83 -2.54
CA LEU A 268 -9.43 -27.68 -1.51
C LEU A 268 -10.16 -28.88 -2.10
N PHE A 269 -10.96 -28.68 -3.15
CA PHE A 269 -11.67 -29.78 -3.82
C PHE A 269 -10.71 -30.81 -4.40
N GLN A 270 -9.67 -30.38 -5.12
CA GLN A 270 -8.73 -31.31 -5.75
C GLN A 270 -7.90 -32.09 -4.72
N THR A 271 -7.42 -31.42 -3.67
CA THR A 271 -6.66 -32.08 -2.60
C THR A 271 -7.50 -33.01 -1.74
N THR A 272 -8.82 -32.81 -1.68
CA THR A 272 -9.75 -33.71 -0.97
C THR A 272 -10.20 -34.87 -1.85
N TRP A 273 -10.41 -34.64 -3.14
CA TRP A 273 -10.89 -35.64 -4.09
C TRP A 273 -9.79 -36.63 -4.50
N HIS A 274 -8.57 -36.16 -4.71
CA HIS A 274 -7.43 -37.04 -5.00
C HIS A 274 -6.91 -37.65 -3.70
N SER A 275 -7.40 -38.85 -3.37
CA SER A 275 -6.95 -39.66 -2.22
C SER A 275 -5.56 -40.30 -2.42
N GLU A 276 -4.91 -40.05 -3.56
CA GLU A 276 -3.53 -40.47 -3.82
C GLU A 276 -2.52 -39.56 -3.10
N ILE A 277 -1.30 -40.06 -2.91
CA ILE A 277 -0.22 -39.41 -2.15
C ILE A 277 0.23 -38.12 -2.88
N ILE A 278 -0.29 -36.96 -2.47
CA ILE A 278 0.17 -35.66 -2.93
C ILE A 278 1.45 -35.30 -2.17
N ASN A 279 2.61 -35.56 -2.80
CA ASN A 279 3.91 -35.16 -2.25
C ASN A 279 4.24 -33.69 -2.59
N LEU A 280 5.11 -33.06 -1.79
CA LEU A 280 5.61 -31.70 -2.01
C LEU A 280 6.22 -31.51 -3.42
N VAL A 281 6.78 -32.57 -4.01
CA VAL A 281 7.31 -32.54 -5.39
C VAL A 281 6.20 -32.34 -6.43
N ASN A 282 5.03 -32.95 -6.21
CA ASN A 282 3.91 -32.96 -7.15
C ASN A 282 2.97 -31.76 -6.90
N GLY A 283 2.70 -31.44 -5.63
CA GLY A 283 1.79 -30.35 -5.22
C GLY A 283 2.49 -29.02 -4.89
N GLY A 284 3.81 -28.97 -4.89
CA GLY A 284 4.57 -27.81 -4.41
C GLY A 284 4.34 -26.52 -5.21
N ASP A 285 4.15 -26.58 -6.53
CA ASP A 285 3.90 -25.38 -7.35
C ASP A 285 2.65 -24.67 -6.91
N PHE A 286 1.64 -25.50 -6.65
CA PHE A 286 0.32 -25.07 -6.33
C PHE A 286 0.28 -24.48 -4.92
N VAL A 287 0.95 -25.12 -3.94
CA VAL A 287 1.12 -24.54 -2.61
C VAL A 287 1.86 -23.20 -2.68
N ILE A 288 2.96 -23.12 -3.43
CA ILE A 288 3.72 -21.88 -3.60
C ILE A 288 2.81 -20.81 -4.20
N SER A 289 2.14 -21.10 -5.32
CA SER A 289 1.25 -20.15 -6.00
C SER A 289 0.08 -19.69 -5.12
N SER A 290 -0.57 -20.61 -4.39
CA SER A 290 -1.63 -20.29 -3.41
C SER A 290 -1.14 -19.33 -2.33
N ILE A 291 0.08 -19.53 -1.80
CA ILE A 291 0.67 -18.64 -0.80
C ILE A 291 0.97 -17.27 -1.42
N VAL A 292 1.52 -17.20 -2.63
CA VAL A 292 1.83 -15.89 -3.24
C VAL A 292 0.57 -15.10 -3.60
N GLU A 293 -0.46 -15.77 -4.12
CA GLU A 293 -1.79 -15.20 -4.35
C GLU A 293 -2.40 -14.66 -3.05
N LEU A 294 -2.31 -15.42 -1.96
CA LEU A 294 -2.76 -14.95 -0.65
C LEU A 294 -1.98 -13.71 -0.17
N VAL A 295 -0.65 -13.71 -0.32
CA VAL A 295 0.20 -12.58 0.05
C VAL A 295 -0.18 -11.31 -0.70
N GLY A 296 -0.39 -11.38 -2.02
CA GLY A 296 -0.83 -10.24 -2.83
C GLY A 296 -2.16 -9.68 -2.36
N LEU A 297 -3.15 -10.56 -2.12
CA LEU A 297 -4.46 -10.18 -1.61
C LEU A 297 -4.36 -9.50 -0.24
N ILE A 298 -3.55 -10.04 0.68
CA ILE A 298 -3.33 -9.46 2.02
C ILE A 298 -2.71 -8.07 1.92
N ILE A 299 -1.71 -7.88 1.06
CA ILE A 299 -1.10 -6.56 0.84
C ILE A 299 -2.17 -5.54 0.43
N SER A 300 -3.03 -5.91 -0.52
CA SER A 300 -4.12 -5.06 -0.98
C SER A 300 -5.12 -4.76 0.15
N LEU A 301 -5.62 -5.78 0.84
CA LEU A 301 -6.62 -5.63 1.90
C LEU A 301 -6.08 -4.84 3.09
N GLN A 302 -4.85 -5.10 3.55
CA GLN A 302 -4.23 -4.35 4.64
C GLN A 302 -4.07 -2.88 4.31
N ALA A 303 -3.72 -2.55 3.06
CA ALA A 303 -3.65 -1.17 2.60
C ALA A 303 -5.02 -0.47 2.68
N ALA A 304 -6.09 -1.16 2.25
CA ALA A 304 -7.46 -0.68 2.34
C ALA A 304 -7.94 -0.51 3.80
N ALA A 305 -7.67 -1.47 4.69
CA ALA A 305 -7.96 -1.34 6.13
C ALA A 305 -7.23 -0.15 6.75
N LYS A 306 -5.94 0.00 6.44
CA LYS A 306 -5.09 1.04 7.01
C LYS A 306 -5.64 2.43 6.68
N ILE A 307 -6.00 2.67 5.42
CA ILE A 307 -6.55 3.96 5.00
C ILE A 307 -7.94 4.19 5.57
N THR A 308 -8.82 3.17 5.63
CA THR A 308 -10.14 3.30 6.27
C THR A 308 -10.00 3.66 7.75
N HIS A 309 -9.15 2.96 8.49
CA HIS A 309 -8.92 3.25 9.90
C HIS A 309 -8.36 4.67 10.12
N ARG A 310 -7.43 5.12 9.27
CA ARG A 310 -6.90 6.49 9.35
C ARG A 310 -7.97 7.54 9.05
N ALA A 311 -8.83 7.30 8.06
CA ALA A 311 -9.92 8.20 7.72
C ALA A 311 -10.99 8.26 8.82
N GLN A 312 -11.29 7.15 9.50
CA GLN A 312 -12.22 7.11 10.63
C GLN A 312 -11.64 7.75 11.90
N GLY A 313 -10.32 7.69 12.08
CA GLY A 313 -9.64 8.27 13.24
C GLY A 313 -9.58 9.80 13.25
N THR A 314 -9.94 10.49 12.17
CA THR A 314 -9.93 11.97 12.13
C THR A 314 -10.92 12.57 13.13
N GLY A 315 -12.09 11.95 13.32
CA GLY A 315 -13.10 12.41 14.27
C GLY A 315 -12.63 12.33 15.73
N SER A 316 -11.84 11.33 16.10
CA SER A 316 -11.30 11.22 17.47
C SER A 316 -10.17 12.22 17.71
N VAL A 317 -9.33 12.48 16.71
CA VAL A 317 -8.31 13.54 16.76
C VAL A 317 -8.98 14.92 16.91
N ALA A 318 -10.06 15.17 16.16
CA ALA A 318 -10.84 16.41 16.28
C ALA A 318 -11.49 16.58 17.64
N ALA A 319 -12.07 15.52 18.20
CA ALA A 319 -12.64 15.55 19.54
C ALA A 319 -11.56 15.83 20.61
N LYS A 320 -10.39 15.20 20.49
CA LYS A 320 -9.24 15.47 21.36
C LYS A 320 -8.80 16.93 21.26
N TRP A 321 -8.63 17.45 20.05
CA TRP A 321 -8.30 18.86 19.84
C TRP A 321 -9.35 19.80 20.45
N HIS A 322 -10.63 19.57 20.18
CA HIS A 322 -11.71 20.40 20.73
C HIS A 322 -11.71 20.40 22.27
N SER A 323 -11.50 19.25 22.90
CA SER A 323 -11.39 19.15 24.37
C SER A 323 -10.16 19.90 24.90
N LEU A 324 -8.99 19.74 24.29
CA LEU A 324 -7.78 20.47 24.69
C LEU A 324 -7.97 21.98 24.61
N VAL A 325 -8.51 22.50 23.50
CA VAL A 325 -8.74 23.95 23.34
C VAL A 325 -9.80 24.47 24.30
N THR A 326 -10.80 23.66 24.65
CA THR A 326 -11.87 24.07 25.58
C THR A 326 -11.41 24.01 27.04
N CYS A 327 -10.60 23.02 27.41
CA CYS A 327 -10.12 22.84 28.79
C CYS A 327 -8.87 23.67 29.10
N ALA A 328 -8.07 24.04 28.09
CA ALA A 328 -6.89 24.90 28.30
C ALA A 328 -7.24 26.34 28.67
N SER A 329 -8.52 26.75 28.62
CA SER A 329 -8.91 28.13 28.91
C SER A 329 -8.89 28.52 30.40
N ASP A 330 -8.78 27.56 31.33
CA ASP A 330 -8.94 27.82 32.76
C ASP A 330 -7.62 27.91 33.56
N ASP A 331 -6.47 27.49 33.01
CA ASP A 331 -5.21 27.43 33.78
C ASP A 331 -4.11 28.43 33.37
N THR A 332 -4.32 29.26 32.34
CA THR A 332 -3.29 30.23 31.91
C THR A 332 -3.84 31.59 31.51
N ALA A 333 -4.12 32.43 32.52
CA ALA A 333 -3.81 33.86 32.45
C ALA A 333 -2.28 34.14 32.59
N ALA A 334 -1.44 33.11 32.55
CA ALA A 334 0.02 33.20 32.58
C ALA A 334 0.65 32.43 31.41
N ASN A 335 1.17 33.20 30.44
CA ASN A 335 2.07 32.88 29.32
C ASN A 335 2.42 31.40 28.98
N PRO A 336 2.30 30.99 27.70
CA PRO A 336 2.59 29.64 27.22
C PRO A 336 4.09 29.27 27.14
N SER A 337 5.00 30.16 27.55
CA SER A 337 6.45 29.99 27.42
C SER A 337 7.16 29.36 28.63
N ASN A 338 6.48 29.17 29.77
CA ASN A 338 7.12 28.74 31.03
C ASN A 338 6.74 27.33 31.54
N LEU A 339 5.99 26.53 30.76
CA LEU A 339 5.50 25.21 31.19
C LEU A 339 6.58 24.12 31.35
N LEU A 340 7.87 24.47 31.28
CA LEU A 340 8.99 23.55 31.50
C LEU A 340 9.73 23.71 32.83
N HIS A 341 9.33 24.61 33.73
CA HIS A 341 9.98 24.72 35.03
C HIS A 341 8.97 24.65 36.18
N ILE A 342 8.68 23.43 36.63
CA ILE A 342 7.95 23.18 37.87
C ILE A 342 8.89 23.55 39.02
N ASN A 343 8.61 24.65 39.71
CA ASN A 343 9.14 24.88 41.05
C ASN A 343 7.98 25.23 41.97
N TYR A 344 7.73 24.35 42.94
CA TYR A 344 6.84 24.58 44.05
C TYR A 344 7.47 25.61 44.98
N SER A 345 6.83 26.76 45.15
CA SER A 345 7.07 27.63 46.30
C SER A 345 5.74 28.18 46.75
N GLU A 346 5.25 27.64 47.87
CA GLU A 346 4.19 28.24 48.68
C GLU A 346 4.62 29.65 49.09
N SER A 347 3.80 30.66 48.79
CA SER A 347 3.76 31.88 49.59
C SER A 347 2.36 32.47 49.53
N ASP A 348 1.65 32.38 50.66
CA ASP A 348 0.38 33.05 50.93
C ASP A 348 0.55 34.57 50.81
N LEU A 349 -0.09 35.18 49.81
CA LEU A 349 -0.39 36.61 49.78
C LEU A 349 -1.69 36.79 49.01
N GLU A 350 -2.72 37.28 49.69
CA GLU A 350 -4.01 37.64 49.11
C GLU A 350 -3.84 38.76 48.08
N ALA A 351 -3.76 38.38 46.81
CA ALA A 351 -4.06 39.25 45.70
C ALA A 351 -5.54 39.04 45.37
N VAL A 352 -6.38 40.04 45.66
CA VAL A 352 -7.73 40.13 45.09
C VAL A 352 -7.55 40.23 43.58
N ASP A 353 -7.59 39.08 42.92
CA ASP A 353 -7.53 38.96 41.48
C ASP A 353 -8.83 39.56 40.95
N TYR A 354 -8.74 40.77 40.41
CA TYR A 354 -9.84 41.37 39.66
C TYR A 354 -10.02 40.52 38.41
N VAL A 355 -10.81 39.45 38.51
CA VAL A 355 -11.28 38.68 37.35
C VAL A 355 -12.13 39.65 36.55
N PRO A 356 -11.67 40.14 35.38
CA PRO A 356 -12.47 41.05 34.59
C PRO A 356 -13.71 40.26 34.17
N VAL A 357 -14.90 40.69 34.60
CA VAL A 357 -16.14 40.09 34.13
C VAL A 357 -16.12 40.20 32.60
N PRO A 358 -16.08 39.07 31.86
CA PRO A 358 -15.97 39.12 30.41
C PRO A 358 -17.15 39.91 29.87
N THR A 359 -16.86 40.90 29.01
CA THR A 359 -17.90 41.73 28.41
C THR A 359 -18.86 40.81 27.63
N THR A 360 -20.15 41.12 27.57
CA THR A 360 -21.18 40.29 26.89
C THR A 360 -20.78 39.87 25.48
N THR A 361 -19.98 40.70 24.79
CA THR A 361 -19.38 40.45 23.47
C THR A 361 -18.25 39.41 23.49
N GLN A 362 -17.37 39.41 24.50
CA GLN A 362 -16.31 38.41 24.67
C GLN A 362 -16.90 37.03 24.96
N LEU A 363 -17.89 36.96 25.85
CA LEU A 363 -18.59 35.71 26.16
C LEU A 363 -19.31 35.15 24.92
N ALA A 364 -20.01 36.00 24.17
CA ALA A 364 -20.64 35.60 22.91
C ALA A 364 -19.63 35.09 21.87
N SER A 365 -18.44 35.70 21.77
CA SER A 365 -17.38 35.26 20.86
C SER A 365 -16.80 33.90 21.25
N TYR A 366 -16.62 33.65 22.56
CA TYR A 366 -16.14 32.38 23.09
C TYR A 366 -17.15 31.26 22.85
N MET A 367 -18.42 31.50 23.17
CA MET A 367 -19.52 30.56 22.91
C MET A 367 -19.67 30.27 21.40
N SER A 368 -19.56 31.28 20.54
CA SER A 368 -19.60 31.09 19.08
C SER A 368 -18.47 30.18 18.59
N SER A 369 -17.24 30.41 19.06
CA SER A 369 -16.07 29.60 18.72
C SER A 369 -16.23 28.15 19.22
N TYR A 370 -16.71 27.98 20.45
CA TYR A 370 -17.03 26.66 21.01
C TYR A 370 -18.05 25.91 20.15
N HIS A 371 -19.19 26.53 19.82
CA HIS A 371 -20.23 25.90 19.00
C HIS A 371 -19.73 25.55 17.59
N LYS A 372 -18.88 26.38 16.98
CA LYS A 372 -18.25 26.06 15.69
C LYS A 372 -17.37 24.81 15.78
N ARG A 373 -16.50 24.72 16.80
CA ARG A 373 -15.66 23.54 17.02
C ARG A 373 -16.49 22.29 17.32
N GLN A 374 -17.52 22.42 18.15
CA GLN A 374 -18.43 21.31 18.48
C GLN A 374 -19.19 20.82 17.24
N ALA A 375 -19.72 21.72 16.42
CA ALA A 375 -20.38 21.39 15.16
C ALA A 375 -19.43 20.65 14.20
N PHE A 376 -18.16 21.05 14.17
CA PHE A 376 -17.13 20.37 13.39
C PHE A 376 -16.82 18.95 13.86
N VAL A 377 -16.68 18.74 15.18
CA VAL A 377 -16.51 17.40 15.75
C VAL A 377 -17.70 16.50 15.41
N MET A 378 -18.92 17.01 15.57
CA MET A 378 -20.15 16.31 15.21
C MET A 378 -20.19 15.97 13.71
N TYR A 379 -19.78 16.89 12.85
CA TYR A 379 -19.67 16.65 11.41
C TYR A 379 -18.72 15.50 11.08
N LEU A 380 -17.51 15.47 11.67
CA LEU A 380 -16.53 14.41 11.43
C LEU A 380 -16.99 13.05 11.96
N GLN A 381 -17.61 13.02 13.13
CA GLN A 381 -18.17 11.79 13.71
C GLN A 381 -19.35 11.25 12.87
N ALA A 382 -20.20 12.13 12.34
CA ALA A 382 -21.31 11.74 11.48
C ALA A 382 -20.88 11.33 10.06
N ASN A 383 -19.70 11.75 9.61
CA ASN A 383 -19.18 11.48 8.26
C ASN A 383 -17.85 10.71 8.32
N PRO A 384 -17.83 9.47 8.86
CA PRO A 384 -16.63 8.66 8.88
C PRO A 384 -16.19 8.34 7.46
N GLY A 385 -15.05 8.89 7.06
CA GLY A 385 -14.40 8.58 5.80
C GLY A 385 -13.94 7.13 5.73
N GLY A 386 -13.58 6.66 4.54
CA GLY A 386 -13.02 5.31 4.39
C GLY A 386 -12.99 4.82 2.95
N PHE A 387 -12.24 3.74 2.72
CA PHE A 387 -12.24 3.06 1.44
C PHE A 387 -13.56 2.26 1.30
N THR A 388 -14.24 2.43 0.17
CA THR A 388 -15.56 1.80 -0.08
C THR A 388 -15.59 0.96 -1.35
N VAL A 389 -16.16 -0.24 -1.26
CA VAL A 389 -16.37 -1.15 -2.38
C VAL A 389 -17.87 -1.32 -2.56
N PHE A 390 -18.44 -0.77 -3.65
CA PHE A 390 -19.87 -0.81 -3.93
C PHE A 390 -20.78 -0.40 -2.76
N GLY A 391 -20.38 0.66 -2.03
CA GLY A 391 -21.13 1.18 -0.89
C GLY A 391 -20.78 0.52 0.45
N TRP A 392 -20.11 -0.64 0.44
CA TRP A 392 -19.62 -1.29 1.64
C TRP A 392 -18.27 -0.71 2.05
N ARG A 393 -18.14 -0.28 3.30
CA ARG A 393 -16.86 0.17 3.84
C ARG A 393 -15.97 -1.05 4.12
N VAL A 394 -14.73 -0.98 3.69
CA VAL A 394 -13.74 -2.02 3.98
C VAL A 394 -13.16 -1.74 5.36
N ASP A 395 -13.72 -2.37 6.38
CA ASP A 395 -13.31 -2.26 7.78
C ASP A 395 -12.33 -3.38 8.19
N ARG A 396 -11.74 -3.23 9.38
CA ARG A 396 -10.77 -4.21 9.91
C ARG A 396 -11.41 -5.56 10.17
N THR A 397 -12.67 -5.59 10.58
CA THR A 397 -13.41 -6.81 10.89
C THR A 397 -13.66 -7.65 9.64
N LEU A 398 -14.15 -7.05 8.56
CA LEU A 398 -14.36 -7.72 7.27
C LEU A 398 -13.04 -8.27 6.72
N ILE A 399 -11.96 -7.47 6.79
CA ILE A 399 -10.65 -7.93 6.32
C ILE A 399 -10.12 -9.08 7.17
N ASN A 400 -10.24 -8.99 8.49
CA ASN A 400 -9.81 -10.08 9.37
C ASN A 400 -10.59 -11.36 9.06
N THR A 401 -11.90 -11.29 8.83
CA THR A 401 -12.71 -12.44 8.45
C THR A 401 -12.27 -13.05 7.12
N ILE A 402 -12.05 -12.23 6.09
CA ILE A 402 -11.55 -12.70 4.79
C ILE A 402 -10.17 -13.34 4.96
N PHE A 403 -9.28 -12.69 5.70
CA PHE A 403 -7.94 -13.21 5.97
C PHE A 403 -7.98 -14.56 6.68
N PHE A 404 -8.78 -14.71 7.73
CA PHE A 404 -8.93 -15.97 8.45
C PHE A 404 -9.52 -17.07 7.58
N LEU A 405 -10.46 -16.73 6.70
CA LEU A 405 -11.03 -17.69 5.75
C LEU A 405 -9.97 -18.17 4.76
N GLU A 406 -9.29 -17.25 4.07
CA GLU A 406 -8.29 -17.57 3.05
C GLU A 406 -7.06 -18.29 3.63
N ILE A 407 -6.55 -17.84 4.78
CA ILE A 407 -5.41 -18.52 5.42
C ILE A 407 -5.79 -19.92 5.89
N SER A 408 -7.02 -20.14 6.35
CA SER A 408 -7.49 -21.48 6.74
C SER A 408 -7.54 -22.41 5.54
N LEU A 409 -7.98 -21.93 4.37
CA LEU A 409 -7.96 -22.71 3.13
C LEU A 409 -6.52 -23.08 2.71
N VAL A 410 -5.61 -22.11 2.73
CA VAL A 410 -4.18 -22.35 2.39
C VAL A 410 -3.53 -23.31 3.38
N LEU A 411 -3.77 -23.15 4.68
CA LEU A 411 -3.22 -24.04 5.71
C LEU A 411 -3.79 -25.46 5.61
N PHE A 412 -5.07 -25.61 5.26
CA PHE A 412 -5.68 -26.91 5.02
C PHE A 412 -5.00 -27.64 3.86
N VAL A 413 -4.84 -26.95 2.73
CA VAL A 413 -4.13 -27.45 1.55
C VAL A 413 -2.69 -27.82 1.90
N LEU A 414 -1.97 -26.94 2.61
CA LEU A 414 -0.61 -27.20 3.06
C LEU A 414 -0.54 -28.46 3.95
N GLY A 415 -1.45 -28.60 4.91
CA GLY A 415 -1.52 -29.77 5.79
C GLY A 415 -1.67 -31.09 5.04
N LYS A 416 -2.48 -31.12 3.98
CA LYS A 416 -2.63 -32.30 3.10
C LYS A 416 -1.37 -32.63 2.31
N THR A 417 -0.58 -31.63 1.93
CA THR A 417 0.67 -31.84 1.16
C THR A 417 1.89 -32.22 2.02
N VAL A 418 1.88 -31.90 3.33
CA VAL A 418 3.02 -32.13 4.24
C VAL A 418 2.90 -33.44 5.03
N THR A 419 1.69 -33.90 5.33
CA THR A 419 1.42 -35.04 6.25
C THR A 419 1.89 -36.42 5.76
N LEU A 420 2.37 -36.56 4.53
CA LEU A 420 2.80 -37.84 3.95
C LEU A 420 4.32 -38.10 4.00
N TYR A 421 5.11 -37.25 4.67
CA TYR A 421 6.53 -37.55 4.91
C TYR A 421 6.78 -38.52 6.07
N HIS A 422 5.72 -39.00 6.74
CA HIS A 422 5.82 -39.86 7.92
C HIS A 422 4.84 -41.04 7.85
N SER A 423 4.94 -41.88 6.83
CA SER A 423 4.42 -43.26 6.90
C SER A 423 5.18 -44.22 6.02
#